data_AF-A0A8C6R0K9-F1
#
_entry.id   AF-A0A8C6R0K9-F1
#
_cell.length_a   1.000
_cell.length_b   1.000
_cell.length_c   1.000
_cell.angle_alpha   90.00
_cell.angle_beta   90.00
_cell.angle_gamma   90.00
#
_symmetry.space_group_name_H-M   'P 1'
#
loop_
_entity.id
_entity.type
_entity.pdbx_description
1 polymer ?
#
loop_
_entity_poly.entity_id
_entity_poly.type
_entity_poly.pdbx_seq_one_letter_code
_entity_poly.pdbx_strand_id
1 'polypeptide(L)'
;IPVTKLGHLVNDMKIKSLEEIYVFSHPLQESEIIDFFLGDEVLKIMPVQKQTQAGQLAKFKAFVTIGDYNDCWSGWIIILAKLSTISLQRGYQGNKIGEPHTIPCKVTGQCDSVLVRLIPAPRGIGIVSAPVPKKLLLMAGIDDCYTSARSHTATLGNFAKATFDTPDLWKEMVFTKSSYQEFTDHLVKTYTRVSV
;
A
#
# COMPACT_ATOMS: atom_id res chain seq x y z
N ILE A 1 2.62 -15.83 16.43
CA ILE A 1 1.72 -15.58 17.58
C ILE A 1 1.61 -14.07 17.70
N PRO A 2 0.43 -13.48 17.53
CA PRO A 2 0.26 -12.03 17.58
C PRO A 2 0.60 -11.48 18.96
N VAL A 3 1.11 -10.25 19.02
CA VAL A 3 1.53 -9.54 20.24
C VAL A 3 0.62 -8.35 20.53
N THR A 4 -0.01 -7.81 19.48
CA THR A 4 -0.90 -6.66 19.53
C THR A 4 -2.37 -7.08 19.63
N LYS A 5 -3.18 -6.22 20.26
CA LYS A 5 -4.65 -6.40 20.31
C LYS A 5 -5.24 -6.56 18.91
N LEU A 6 -4.73 -5.80 17.94
CA LEU A 6 -5.14 -5.88 16.53
C LEU A 6 -4.81 -7.25 15.93
N GLY A 7 -3.57 -7.72 16.10
CA GLY A 7 -3.13 -9.03 15.60
C GLY A 7 -3.97 -10.18 16.13
N HIS A 8 -4.37 -10.14 17.41
CA HIS A 8 -5.29 -11.13 17.97
C HIS A 8 -6.68 -11.06 17.32
N LEU A 9 -7.24 -9.85 17.13
CA LEU A 9 -8.55 -9.70 16.48
C LEU A 9 -8.55 -10.19 15.03
N VAL A 10 -7.46 -9.99 14.30
CA VAL A 10 -7.31 -10.47 12.92
C VAL A 10 -7.14 -11.99 12.90
N ASN A 11 -6.27 -12.54 13.75
CA ASN A 11 -6.05 -13.98 13.86
C ASN A 11 -7.32 -14.75 14.27
N ASP A 12 -8.15 -14.14 15.13
CA ASP A 12 -9.41 -14.71 15.59
C ASP A 12 -10.59 -14.44 14.61
N MET A 13 -10.30 -13.91 13.41
CA MET A 13 -11.25 -13.58 12.34
C MET A 13 -12.38 -12.63 12.76
N LYS A 14 -12.14 -11.74 13.72
CA LYS A 14 -13.10 -10.70 14.13
C LYS A 14 -13.11 -9.52 13.17
N ILE A 15 -11.92 -9.14 12.69
CA ILE A 15 -11.73 -8.13 11.65
C ILE A 15 -11.60 -8.88 10.33
N LYS A 16 -12.47 -8.57 9.37
CA LYS A 16 -12.56 -9.31 8.10
C LYS A 16 -11.90 -8.57 6.93
N SER A 17 -11.70 -7.26 7.05
CA SER A 17 -11.14 -6.44 5.97
C SER A 17 -10.11 -5.45 6.50
N LEU A 18 -9.14 -5.10 5.64
CA LEU A 18 -8.19 -4.02 5.90
C LEU A 18 -8.89 -2.66 6.01
N GLU A 19 -10.01 -2.46 5.31
CA GLU A 19 -10.81 -1.24 5.37
C GLU A 19 -11.25 -0.90 6.80
N GLU A 20 -11.68 -1.89 7.59
CA GLU A 20 -12.07 -1.67 8.99
C GLU A 20 -10.92 -1.11 9.84
N ILE A 21 -9.68 -1.55 9.59
CA ILE A 21 -8.48 -1.08 10.29
C ILE A 21 -8.19 0.37 9.93
N TYR A 22 -8.35 0.65 8.64
CA TYR A 22 -8.13 1.92 7.98
C TYR A 22 -9.11 3.01 8.42
N VAL A 23 -10.41 2.72 8.58
CA VAL A 23 -11.41 3.69 9.05
C VAL A 23 -11.04 4.30 10.40
N PHE A 24 -10.48 3.49 11.29
CA PHE A 24 -10.11 3.92 12.64
C PHE A 24 -8.65 4.38 12.76
N SER A 25 -7.91 4.42 11.64
CA SER A 25 -6.50 4.80 11.60
C SER A 25 -5.64 4.05 12.61
N HIS A 26 -5.93 2.76 12.84
CA HIS A 26 -5.14 1.96 13.76
C HIS A 26 -3.77 1.66 13.16
N PRO A 27 -2.66 1.84 13.92
CA PRO A 27 -1.34 1.56 13.41
C PRO A 27 -1.14 0.07 13.19
N LEU A 28 -0.72 -0.31 11.98
CA LEU A 28 -0.26 -1.66 11.65
C LEU A 28 1.18 -1.81 12.15
N GLN A 29 1.37 -2.68 13.15
CA GLN A 29 2.68 -2.93 13.77
C GLN A 29 3.23 -4.32 13.46
N GLU A 30 2.36 -5.24 13.04
CA GLU A 30 2.70 -6.63 12.70
C GLU A 30 2.53 -6.83 11.21
N SER A 31 3.58 -7.33 10.54
CA SER A 31 3.53 -7.67 9.11
C SER A 31 2.60 -8.84 8.82
N GLU A 32 2.44 -9.74 9.79
CA GLU A 32 1.62 -10.94 9.72
C GLU A 32 0.13 -10.62 9.49
N ILE A 33 -0.33 -9.45 9.98
CA ILE A 33 -1.69 -8.97 9.73
C ILE A 33 -1.94 -8.82 8.23
N ILE A 34 -0.94 -8.35 7.49
CA ILE A 34 -1.07 -8.02 6.07
C ILE A 34 -0.84 -9.24 5.20
N ASP A 35 0.01 -10.16 5.65
CA ASP A 35 0.21 -11.47 5.02
C ASP A 35 -1.07 -12.32 5.00
N PHE A 36 -1.95 -12.08 5.96
CA PHE A 36 -3.27 -12.71 5.97
C PHE A 36 -4.18 -12.19 4.83
N PHE A 37 -4.00 -10.94 4.40
CA PHE A 37 -4.89 -10.28 3.44
C PHE A 37 -4.30 -10.18 2.01
N LEU A 38 -2.99 -9.97 1.86
CA LEU A 38 -2.36 -9.59 0.59
C LEU A 38 -1.19 -10.50 0.21
N GLY A 39 -0.89 -10.55 -1.10
CA GLY A 39 0.28 -11.25 -1.66
C GLY A 39 1.45 -10.32 -1.99
N ASP A 40 2.67 -10.87 -1.94
CA ASP A 40 3.92 -10.14 -2.17
C ASP A 40 4.48 -10.36 -3.60
N GLU A 41 4.95 -9.29 -4.27
CA GLU A 41 5.75 -9.36 -5.51
C GLU A 41 7.03 -8.53 -5.41
N VAL A 42 8.15 -9.06 -5.91
CA VAL A 42 9.44 -8.37 -5.91
C VAL A 42 9.64 -7.57 -7.20
N LEU A 43 9.91 -6.27 -7.08
CA LEU A 43 10.22 -5.40 -8.23
C LEU A 43 11.67 -5.52 -8.70
N LYS A 44 12.62 -5.27 -7.80
CA LYS A 44 14.06 -5.24 -8.12
C LYS A 44 14.89 -5.48 -6.87
N ILE A 45 15.94 -6.27 -7.02
CA ILE A 45 17.02 -6.40 -6.03
C ILE A 45 18.24 -5.67 -6.58
N MET A 46 18.88 -4.84 -5.75
CA MET A 46 20.10 -4.14 -6.11
C MET A 46 21.18 -4.32 -5.04
N PRO A 47 22.43 -4.64 -5.43
CA PRO A 47 23.56 -4.62 -4.51
C PRO A 47 23.93 -3.17 -4.19
N VAL A 48 24.20 -2.89 -2.91
CA VAL A 48 24.71 -1.63 -2.40
C VAL A 48 25.97 -1.93 -1.62
N GLN A 49 27.05 -1.21 -1.89
CA GLN A 49 28.37 -1.48 -1.31
C GLN A 49 28.81 -0.31 -0.43
N LYS A 50 29.29 -0.62 0.78
CA LYS A 50 29.93 0.34 1.68
C LYS A 50 31.43 0.04 1.73
N GLN A 51 32.25 1.04 1.47
CA GLN A 51 33.70 0.92 1.65
C GLN A 51 34.05 0.87 3.14
N THR A 52 34.89 -0.10 3.54
CA THR A 52 35.46 -0.23 4.89
C THR A 52 36.99 -0.38 4.79
N GLN A 53 37.69 -0.31 5.92
CA GLN A 53 39.15 -0.51 5.94
C GLN A 53 39.55 -1.93 5.50
N ALA A 54 38.72 -2.94 5.78
CA ALA A 54 38.94 -4.32 5.38
C ALA A 54 38.43 -4.63 3.95
N GLY A 55 38.08 -3.62 3.15
CA GLY A 55 37.57 -3.76 1.79
C GLY A 55 36.10 -3.37 1.64
N GLN A 56 35.44 -3.90 0.61
CA GLN A 56 34.04 -3.57 0.31
C GLN A 56 33.08 -4.49 1.07
N LEU A 57 32.15 -3.89 1.81
CA LEU A 57 31.04 -4.59 2.45
C LEU A 57 29.79 -4.44 1.58
N ALA A 58 29.38 -5.52 0.92
CA ALA A 58 28.17 -5.54 0.09
C ALA A 58 26.92 -5.89 0.92
N LYS A 59 25.82 -5.21 0.64
CA LYS A 59 24.46 -5.50 1.12
C LYS A 59 23.52 -5.53 -0.06
N PHE A 60 22.38 -6.19 0.08
CA PHE A 60 21.34 -6.16 -0.94
C PHE A 60 20.16 -5.32 -0.45
N LYS A 61 19.63 -4.47 -1.33
CA LYS A 61 18.39 -3.73 -1.13
C LYS A 61 17.35 -4.29 -2.10
N ALA A 62 16.25 -4.81 -1.55
CA ALA A 62 15.12 -5.31 -2.33
C ALA A 62 13.96 -4.31 -2.29
N PHE A 63 13.36 -4.06 -3.45
CA PHE A 63 12.10 -3.35 -3.60
C PHE A 63 11.01 -4.37 -3.84
N VAL A 64 10.00 -4.36 -2.98
CA VAL A 64 8.88 -5.29 -2.95
C VAL A 64 7.62 -4.46 -2.89
N THR A 65 6.57 -4.96 -3.53
CA THR A 65 5.26 -4.36 -3.65
C THR A 65 4.24 -5.42 -3.30
N ILE A 66 3.22 -5.01 -2.56
CA ILE A 66 2.24 -5.92 -1.97
C ILE A 66 0.88 -5.37 -2.34
N GLY A 67 0.03 -6.21 -2.93
CA GLY A 67 -1.30 -5.78 -3.38
C GLY A 67 -2.15 -6.93 -3.87
N ASP A 68 -3.46 -6.71 -3.85
CA ASP A 68 -4.52 -7.67 -4.16
C ASP A 68 -5.16 -7.42 -5.53
N TYR A 69 -4.51 -6.67 -6.44
CA TYR A 69 -5.05 -6.33 -7.77
C TYR A 69 -6.46 -5.67 -7.73
N ASN A 70 -7.00 -5.36 -6.54
CA ASN A 70 -8.40 -5.02 -6.28
C ASN A 70 -8.51 -3.97 -5.14
N ASP A 71 -7.84 -2.82 -5.26
CA ASP A 71 -7.96 -1.62 -4.40
C ASP A 71 -6.89 -1.41 -3.30
N CYS A 72 -5.96 -2.35 -3.05
CA CYS A 72 -4.92 -2.17 -2.03
C CYS A 72 -3.50 -2.24 -2.59
N TRP A 73 -2.67 -1.25 -2.25
CA TRP A 73 -1.23 -1.30 -2.59
C TRP A 73 -0.37 -0.82 -1.41
N SER A 74 0.72 -1.54 -1.15
CA SER A 74 1.66 -1.28 -0.06
C SER A 74 3.05 -0.84 -0.54
N GLY A 75 3.70 -0.04 0.30
CA GLY A 75 5.04 0.55 0.12
C GLY A 75 6.18 -0.48 0.05
N TRP A 76 7.42 -0.11 0.39
CA TRP A 76 8.59 -0.93 0.03
C TRP A 76 9.53 -1.31 1.16
N ILE A 77 10.22 -2.43 0.88
CA ILE A 77 11.06 -3.25 1.76
C ILE A 77 10.17 -4.22 2.52
N ILE A 78 10.25 -5.51 2.22
CA ILE A 78 9.35 -6.59 2.67
C ILE A 78 8.59 -6.32 3.99
N ILE A 79 9.27 -6.03 5.09
CA ILE A 79 8.61 -5.77 6.39
C ILE A 79 8.03 -4.37 6.48
N LEU A 80 8.76 -3.34 6.03
CA LEU A 80 8.32 -1.94 6.08
C LEU A 80 7.19 -1.66 5.06
N ALA A 81 7.24 -2.36 3.93
CA ALA A 81 6.25 -2.40 2.86
C ALA A 81 4.90 -2.79 3.38
N LYS A 82 4.87 -3.88 4.15
CA LYS A 82 3.69 -4.38 4.86
C LYS A 82 3.18 -3.26 5.76
N LEU A 83 3.98 -2.76 6.70
CA LEU A 83 3.50 -1.76 7.65
C LEU A 83 2.97 -0.45 7.03
N SER A 84 3.39 -0.12 5.80
CA SER A 84 2.95 1.05 5.05
C SER A 84 2.01 0.67 3.89
N THR A 85 0.93 -0.06 4.16
CA THR A 85 -0.14 -0.27 3.17
C THR A 85 -1.08 0.93 3.13
N ILE A 86 -1.48 1.32 1.92
CA ILE A 86 -2.43 2.41 1.69
C ILE A 86 -3.51 1.89 0.73
N SER A 87 -4.78 2.14 1.05
CA SER A 87 -5.90 1.82 0.16
C SER A 87 -6.09 2.94 -0.86
N LEU A 88 -6.18 2.62 -2.15
CA LEU A 88 -6.37 3.61 -3.20
C LEU A 88 -7.83 3.67 -3.64
N GLN A 89 -8.38 4.87 -3.76
CA GLN A 89 -9.73 5.05 -4.28
C GLN A 89 -9.74 5.06 -5.81
N ARG A 90 -10.55 4.18 -6.40
CA ARG A 90 -10.94 4.23 -7.82
C ARG A 90 -12.14 5.14 -8.08
N GLY A 91 -12.25 5.60 -9.31
CA GLY A 91 -13.26 6.52 -9.81
C GLY A 91 -13.48 6.39 -11.31
N TYR A 92 -14.10 7.42 -11.88
CA TYR A 92 -14.49 7.49 -13.29
C TYR A 92 -13.95 8.78 -13.89
N GLN A 93 -13.52 8.74 -15.15
CA GLN A 93 -13.12 9.95 -15.85
C GLN A 93 -14.33 10.80 -16.27
N GLY A 94 -15.42 10.15 -16.68
CA GLY A 94 -16.62 10.78 -17.23
C GLY A 94 -17.90 10.18 -16.64
N ASN A 95 -18.76 9.63 -17.50
CA ASN A 95 -19.98 8.96 -17.05
C ASN A 95 -19.69 7.80 -16.09
N LYS A 96 -20.43 7.76 -14.97
CA LYS A 96 -20.31 6.76 -13.90
C LYS A 96 -21.06 5.47 -14.28
N ILE A 97 -20.59 4.79 -15.31
CA ILE A 97 -21.20 3.55 -15.81
C ILE A 97 -20.24 2.39 -15.56
N GLY A 98 -20.77 1.29 -15.00
CA GLY A 98 -19.99 0.10 -14.64
C GLY A 98 -19.24 0.27 -13.33
N GLU A 99 -18.15 -0.49 -13.18
CA GLU A 99 -17.24 -0.41 -12.03
C GLU A 99 -16.19 0.71 -12.23
N PRO A 100 -15.68 1.30 -11.14
CA PRO A 100 -14.68 2.37 -11.22
C PRO A 100 -13.34 1.83 -11.75
N HIS A 101 -12.82 2.46 -12.80
CA HIS A 101 -11.70 1.93 -13.60
C HIS A 101 -10.43 2.79 -13.57
N THR A 102 -10.54 4.05 -13.16
CA THR A 102 -9.43 5.05 -13.20
C THR A 102 -9.36 5.80 -11.87
N ILE A 103 -8.34 6.64 -11.69
CA ILE A 103 -8.21 7.53 -10.53
C ILE A 103 -9.29 8.63 -10.58
N PRO A 104 -9.84 9.09 -9.43
CA PRO A 104 -10.92 10.09 -9.38
C PRO A 104 -10.49 11.50 -9.81
N CYS A 105 -9.25 11.90 -9.54
CA CYS A 105 -8.75 13.23 -9.88
C CYS A 105 -7.27 13.18 -10.28
N LYS A 106 -6.75 14.30 -10.81
CA LYS A 106 -5.34 14.39 -11.16
C LYS A 106 -4.53 14.52 -9.87
N VAL A 107 -3.75 13.49 -9.55
CA VAL A 107 -2.90 13.45 -8.36
C VAL A 107 -1.43 13.56 -8.76
N THR A 108 -0.65 14.23 -7.92
CA THR A 108 0.80 14.37 -8.08
C THR A 108 1.48 13.89 -6.83
N GLY A 109 2.33 12.87 -6.95
CA GLY A 109 3.23 12.44 -5.89
C GLY A 109 4.66 12.88 -6.19
N GLN A 110 5.40 13.18 -5.13
CA GLN A 110 6.77 13.66 -5.20
C GLN A 110 7.66 12.87 -4.25
N CYS A 111 8.81 12.43 -4.75
CA CYS A 111 9.89 11.92 -3.91
C CYS A 111 11.21 12.49 -4.40
N ASP A 112 11.87 13.25 -3.54
CA ASP A 112 13.06 14.04 -3.86
C ASP A 112 12.80 14.94 -5.10
N SER A 113 13.59 14.76 -6.15
CA SER A 113 13.46 15.48 -7.41
C SER A 113 12.43 14.86 -8.36
N VAL A 114 12.02 13.62 -8.13
CA VAL A 114 11.13 12.88 -9.04
C VAL A 114 9.68 13.23 -8.76
N LEU A 115 8.98 13.64 -9.81
CA LEU A 115 7.57 14.00 -9.77
C LEU A 115 6.79 13.06 -10.67
N VAL A 116 5.77 12.41 -10.13
CA VAL A 116 4.86 11.54 -10.88
C VAL A 116 3.46 12.11 -10.78
N ARG A 117 2.85 12.36 -11.94
CA ARG A 117 1.47 12.81 -12.04
C ARG A 117 0.64 11.70 -12.66
N LEU A 118 -0.43 11.34 -11.98
CA LEU A 118 -1.44 10.43 -12.48
C LEU A 118 -2.64 11.25 -12.98
N ILE A 119 -3.14 10.88 -14.15
CA ILE A 119 -4.20 11.60 -14.86
C ILE A 119 -5.30 10.59 -15.21
N PRO A 120 -6.56 10.88 -14.87
CA PRO A 120 -7.66 9.98 -15.19
C PRO A 120 -7.81 9.74 -16.69
N ALA A 121 -8.04 8.47 -17.08
CA ALA A 121 -8.14 8.04 -18.47
C ALA A 121 -9.52 7.43 -18.78
N PRO A 122 -9.99 7.50 -20.05
CA PRO A 122 -11.22 6.81 -20.43
C PRO A 122 -11.04 5.29 -20.41
N ARG A 123 -12.17 4.59 -20.37
CA ARG A 123 -12.19 3.14 -20.19
C ARG A 123 -11.57 2.41 -21.38
N GLY A 124 -10.67 1.46 -21.12
CA GLY A 124 -10.09 0.58 -22.14
C GLY A 124 -8.79 1.07 -22.80
N ILE A 125 -8.14 2.10 -22.27
CA ILE A 125 -6.80 2.52 -22.71
C ILE A 125 -5.70 1.66 -22.10
N GLY A 126 -5.95 1.15 -20.91
CA GLY A 126 -4.95 0.54 -20.04
C GLY A 126 -4.05 1.57 -19.36
N ILE A 127 -3.08 1.05 -18.61
CA ILE A 127 -2.10 1.87 -17.89
C ILE A 127 -0.99 2.31 -18.85
N VAL A 128 -0.97 3.60 -19.18
CA VAL A 128 0.09 4.23 -20.00
C VAL A 128 1.18 4.74 -19.06
N SER A 129 2.14 3.87 -18.77
CA SER A 129 3.26 4.19 -17.88
C SER A 129 4.53 3.40 -18.18
N ALA A 130 5.63 3.82 -17.56
CA ALA A 130 6.87 3.06 -17.48
C ALA A 130 6.64 1.72 -16.73
N PRO A 131 7.46 0.69 -16.96
CA PRO A 131 7.19 -0.67 -16.45
C PRO A 131 7.07 -0.74 -14.91
N VAL A 132 7.81 0.10 -14.19
CA VAL A 132 7.78 0.14 -12.72
C VAL A 132 6.42 0.64 -12.21
N PRO A 133 6.02 1.92 -12.42
CA PRO A 133 4.70 2.40 -12.01
C PRO A 133 3.54 1.67 -12.67
N LYS A 134 3.73 1.06 -13.84
CA LYS A 134 2.71 0.22 -14.45
C LYS A 134 2.37 -0.99 -13.59
N LYS A 135 3.37 -1.73 -13.09
CA LYS A 135 3.14 -2.85 -12.17
C LYS A 135 2.47 -2.40 -10.88
N LEU A 136 2.91 -1.25 -10.37
CA LEU A 136 2.39 -0.67 -9.15
C LEU A 136 0.89 -0.31 -9.24
N LEU A 137 0.51 0.44 -10.27
CA LEU A 137 -0.88 0.83 -10.52
C LEU A 137 -1.77 -0.38 -10.81
N LEU A 138 -1.20 -1.41 -11.44
CA LEU A 138 -1.90 -2.65 -11.71
C LEU A 138 -2.16 -3.44 -10.41
N MET A 139 -1.20 -3.47 -9.47
CA MET A 139 -1.42 -4.05 -8.14
C MET A 139 -2.43 -3.27 -7.31
N ALA A 140 -2.50 -1.95 -7.49
CA ALA A 140 -3.53 -1.12 -6.90
C ALA A 140 -4.93 -1.31 -7.50
N GLY A 141 -5.09 -2.13 -8.55
CA GLY A 141 -6.37 -2.38 -9.22
C GLY A 141 -6.83 -1.25 -10.15
N ILE A 142 -5.95 -0.33 -10.54
CA ILE A 142 -6.26 0.71 -11.51
C ILE A 142 -6.12 0.15 -12.93
N ASP A 143 -7.20 0.14 -13.69
CA ASP A 143 -7.22 -0.40 -15.06
C ASP A 143 -6.67 0.62 -16.07
N ASP A 144 -7.15 1.87 -15.98
CA ASP A 144 -6.82 2.92 -16.94
C ASP A 144 -6.21 4.14 -16.24
N CYS A 145 -5.03 4.56 -16.68
CA CYS A 145 -4.40 5.78 -16.18
C CYS A 145 -3.36 6.31 -17.17
N TYR A 146 -3.37 7.63 -17.36
CA TYR A 146 -2.25 8.32 -17.97
C TYR A 146 -1.25 8.73 -16.90
N THR A 147 0.04 8.54 -17.17
CA THR A 147 1.09 8.97 -16.26
C THR A 147 2.03 9.94 -16.94
N SER A 148 2.46 10.96 -16.21
CA SER A 148 3.55 11.82 -16.63
C SER A 148 4.57 11.91 -15.51
N ALA A 149 5.81 11.55 -15.81
CA ALA A 149 6.91 11.63 -14.86
C ALA A 149 7.89 12.73 -15.29
N ARG A 150 8.43 13.46 -14.33
CA ARG A 150 9.46 14.49 -14.56
C ARG A 150 10.69 14.21 -13.69
N SER A 151 11.84 14.71 -14.15
CA SER A 151 13.14 14.59 -13.49
C SER A 151 13.76 13.18 -13.58
N HIS A 152 14.59 12.80 -12.59
CA HIS A 152 15.49 11.64 -12.65
C HIS A 152 14.78 10.30 -12.39
N THR A 153 13.94 9.86 -13.34
CA THR A 153 13.14 8.62 -13.28
C THR A 153 13.98 7.34 -13.36
N ALA A 154 15.27 7.43 -13.72
CA ALA A 154 16.19 6.29 -13.73
C ALA A 154 16.43 5.70 -12.33
N THR A 155 16.26 6.51 -11.27
CA THR A 155 16.35 6.04 -9.89
C THR A 155 15.07 5.33 -9.50
N LEU A 156 15.00 4.01 -9.74
CA LEU A 156 13.81 3.18 -9.49
C LEU A 156 13.22 3.39 -8.09
N GLY A 157 14.09 3.46 -7.08
CA GLY A 157 13.69 3.68 -5.70
C GLY A 157 13.04 5.03 -5.42
N ASN A 158 13.31 6.10 -6.16
CA ASN A 158 12.60 7.36 -5.94
C ASN A 158 11.37 7.45 -6.83
N PHE A 159 11.49 6.89 -8.04
CA PHE A 159 10.44 6.92 -9.04
C PHE A 159 9.19 6.18 -8.59
N ALA A 160 9.38 4.98 -8.05
CA ALA A 160 8.25 4.26 -7.52
C ALA A 160 7.61 5.05 -6.34
N LYS A 161 8.39 5.87 -5.58
CA LYS A 161 7.97 6.37 -4.25
C LYS A 161 7.08 7.56 -4.48
N ALA A 162 7.51 8.38 -5.42
CA ALA A 162 6.68 9.40 -6.02
C ALA A 162 5.39 8.84 -6.62
N THR A 163 5.34 7.56 -7.02
CA THR A 163 4.09 6.93 -7.49
C THR A 163 3.20 6.49 -6.32
N PHE A 164 3.80 6.08 -5.20
CA PHE A 164 3.10 5.66 -3.99
C PHE A 164 2.59 6.83 -3.12
N ASP A 165 3.39 7.89 -2.99
CA ASP A 165 3.07 9.13 -2.24
C ASP A 165 2.07 10.01 -3.00
N THR A 166 1.02 9.42 -3.58
CA THR A 166 -0.12 10.17 -4.12
C THR A 166 -1.15 10.40 -3.01
N PRO A 167 -1.68 11.63 -2.88
CA PRO A 167 -2.62 11.95 -1.82
C PRO A 167 -3.89 11.10 -1.93
N ASP A 168 -4.23 10.49 -0.81
CA ASP A 168 -5.43 9.68 -0.65
C ASP A 168 -6.68 10.56 -0.61
N LEU A 169 -7.67 10.21 -1.41
CA LEU A 169 -9.03 10.71 -1.27
C LEU A 169 -9.88 9.56 -0.76
N TRP A 170 -10.30 9.63 0.49
CA TRP A 170 -11.23 8.66 1.06
C TRP A 170 -12.64 9.25 1.01
N LYS A 171 -13.64 8.38 0.83
CA LYS A 171 -15.03 8.78 0.99
C LYS A 171 -15.31 9.12 2.45
N GLU A 172 -16.13 10.14 2.67
CA GLU A 172 -16.68 10.39 3.99
C GLU A 172 -17.48 9.16 4.45
N MET A 173 -17.14 8.64 5.62
CA MET A 173 -17.80 7.49 6.22
C MET A 173 -18.57 7.90 7.47
N VAL A 174 -19.66 7.17 7.75
CA VAL A 174 -20.41 7.33 8.99
C VAL A 174 -19.58 6.75 10.13
N PHE A 175 -19.45 7.48 11.23
CA PHE A 175 -18.72 7.02 12.41
C PHE A 175 -19.42 5.80 13.03
N THR A 176 -18.77 4.65 12.96
CA THR A 176 -19.13 3.43 13.68
C THR A 176 -18.32 3.32 14.97
N LYS A 177 -18.70 2.38 15.86
CA LYS A 177 -17.91 2.10 17.06
C LYS A 177 -16.59 1.46 16.65
N SER A 178 -15.51 1.79 17.35
CA SER A 178 -14.20 1.20 17.06
C SER A 178 -14.19 -0.30 17.32
N SER A 179 -13.45 -1.03 16.51
CA SER A 179 -13.29 -2.49 16.66
C SER A 179 -12.79 -2.86 18.06
N TYR A 180 -11.95 -2.02 18.67
CA TYR A 180 -11.51 -2.23 20.06
C TYR A 180 -12.66 -2.11 21.07
N GLN A 181 -13.58 -1.17 20.87
CA GLN A 181 -14.72 -0.98 21.75
C GLN A 181 -15.73 -2.12 21.61
N GLU A 182 -15.99 -2.58 20.39
CA GLU A 182 -16.92 -3.69 20.14
C GLU A 182 -16.41 -5.03 20.67
N PHE A 183 -15.11 -5.30 20.51
CA PHE A 183 -14.50 -6.57 20.92
C PHE A 183 -13.76 -6.51 22.26
N THR A 184 -14.09 -5.54 23.12
CA THR A 184 -13.44 -5.40 24.44
C THR A 184 -13.57 -6.69 25.28
N ASP A 185 -14.76 -7.27 25.38
CA ASP A 185 -14.99 -8.51 26.15
C ASP A 185 -14.19 -9.70 25.63
N HIS A 186 -13.94 -9.73 24.32
CA HIS A 186 -13.17 -10.77 23.67
C HIS A 186 -11.68 -10.61 23.98
N LEU A 187 -11.16 -9.38 23.87
CA LEU A 187 -9.76 -9.07 24.19
C LEU A 187 -9.41 -9.39 25.63
N VAL A 188 -10.32 -9.17 26.60
CA VAL A 188 -10.09 -9.55 28.01
C VAL A 188 -9.99 -11.08 28.18
N LYS A 189 -10.50 -11.88 27.26
CA LYS A 189 -10.38 -13.35 27.33
C LYS A 189 -9.14 -13.87 26.64
N THR A 190 -8.80 -13.33 25.46
CA THR A 190 -7.71 -13.84 24.63
C THR A 190 -6.38 -13.15 24.88
N TYR A 191 -6.38 -11.81 25.06
CA TYR A 191 -5.16 -11.02 25.17
C TYR A 191 -4.55 -11.07 26.56
N THR A 192 -5.32 -10.75 27.60
CA THR A 192 -4.79 -10.58 28.97
C THR A 192 -4.40 -11.88 29.65
N ARG A 193 -4.84 -13.05 29.14
CA ARG A 193 -4.38 -14.36 29.63
C ARG A 193 -3.00 -14.76 29.13
N VAL A 194 -2.53 -14.16 28.04
CA VAL A 194 -1.21 -14.43 27.44
C VAL A 194 -0.14 -13.47 27.98
N SER A 195 -0.55 -12.37 28.62
CA SER A 195 0.34 -11.34 29.18
C SER A 195 0.80 -11.59 30.62
N VAL A 196 0.53 -12.78 31.18
CA VAL A 196 0.91 -13.19 32.55
C VAL A 196 1.94 -14.31 32.49
#